data_AF-A0A929H2C4-F1
#
_entry.id   AF-A0A929H2C4-F1
#
_cell.length_a   1.000
_cell.length_b   1.000
_cell.length_c   1.000
_cell.angle_alpha   90.00
_cell.angle_beta   90.00
_cell.angle_gamma   90.00
#
_symmetry.space_group_name_H-M   'P 1'
#
loop_
_entity.id
_entity.type
_entity.pdbx_description
1 polymer ?
#
loop_
_entity_poly.entity_id
_entity_poly.type
_entity_poly.pdbx_seq_one_letter_code
_entity_poly.pdbx_strand_id
1 'polypeptide(L)'
;MSIYLVCEGPADGLDVRVLDLVIAQKLDRMVQIIPAGGERSLGSVASWLEERSRKPFSDGTLSLPRDRAYTVEDRDFRSLEEVERTWQQPNQKRWVWRHHEIENYLLDPRLVADAFRALKAAHVRGADALPGDSDAVRCLLQELARPMLEDHAGWLTYWRLVSHKRNTVDTRLLWPHPPLQPAPDSSYPGRTEWLDYLHSECVRLKDACKQMSEVVTFDESAIVEAYDHTLSEITHPDFLASGRFLLDLGGHELMSALCAYVNQAGVPHLSHSDLETELLNALDRLYDPGFFEPDDFAHLAEMLV
;
A
#
# COMPACT_ATOMS: atom_id res chain seq x y z
N MET A 1 -8.68 -23.61 16.76
CA MET A 1 -7.22 -23.48 16.94
C MET A 1 -6.86 -22.08 16.48
N SER A 2 -6.16 -21.25 17.26
CA SER A 2 -5.97 -19.84 16.88
C SER A 2 -4.84 -19.69 15.85
N ILE A 3 -5.15 -19.09 14.70
CA ILE A 3 -4.19 -18.60 13.71
C ILE A 3 -3.92 -17.12 14.00
N TYR A 4 -2.71 -16.64 13.73
CA TYR A 4 -2.31 -15.24 13.93
C TYR A 4 -1.97 -14.60 12.60
N LEU A 5 -2.61 -13.48 12.28
CA LEU A 5 -2.24 -12.62 11.16
C LEU A 5 -1.51 -11.40 11.71
N VAL A 6 -0.25 -11.21 11.32
CA VAL A 6 0.57 -10.10 11.77
C VAL A 6 0.67 -9.08 10.63
N CYS A 7 0.17 -7.86 10.84
CA CYS A 7 0.18 -6.77 9.85
C CYS A 7 1.08 -5.60 10.30
N GLU A 8 1.51 -4.76 9.36
CA GLU A 8 2.44 -3.65 9.62
C GLU A 8 1.77 -2.51 10.42
N GLY A 9 0.47 -2.30 10.23
CA GLY A 9 -0.31 -1.23 10.86
C GLY A 9 -0.33 -1.21 12.41
N PRO A 10 -0.67 -0.06 13.01
CA PRO A 10 -0.86 0.09 14.46
C PRO A 10 -2.11 -0.65 14.95
N ALA A 11 -2.25 -0.80 16.27
CA ALA A 11 -3.30 -1.62 16.90
C ALA A 11 -4.74 -1.23 16.55
N ASP A 12 -4.99 0.06 16.34
CA ASP A 12 -6.28 0.60 15.92
C ASP A 12 -6.22 1.14 14.47
N GLY A 13 -5.21 0.73 13.72
CA GLY A 13 -4.95 1.16 12.34
C GLY A 13 -5.89 0.55 11.32
N LEU A 14 -5.84 1.10 10.11
CA LEU A 14 -6.69 0.67 9.00
C LEU A 14 -6.50 -0.81 8.66
N ASP A 15 -5.25 -1.30 8.62
CA ASP A 15 -4.93 -2.70 8.35
C ASP A 15 -5.70 -3.65 9.26
N VAL A 16 -5.64 -3.37 10.57
CA VAL A 16 -6.26 -4.21 11.59
C VAL A 16 -7.78 -4.20 11.40
N ARG A 17 -8.36 -3.02 11.17
CA ARG A 17 -9.80 -2.85 10.98
C ARG A 17 -10.31 -3.54 9.72
N VAL A 18 -9.59 -3.45 8.59
CA VAL A 18 -9.95 -4.13 7.34
C VAL A 18 -9.81 -5.64 7.50
N LEU A 19 -8.70 -6.13 8.04
CA LEU A 19 -8.47 -7.56 8.23
C LEU A 19 -9.46 -8.18 9.22
N ASP A 20 -9.75 -7.50 10.32
CA ASP A 20 -10.76 -7.95 11.28
C ASP A 20 -12.15 -8.02 10.62
N LEU A 21 -12.57 -6.94 9.95
CA LEU A 21 -13.85 -6.89 9.25
C LEU A 21 -13.96 -7.99 8.19
N VAL A 22 -13.00 -8.10 7.28
CA VAL A 22 -13.12 -8.99 6.13
C VAL A 22 -12.76 -10.43 6.49
N ILE A 23 -11.58 -10.66 7.04
CA ILE A 23 -11.09 -12.03 7.28
C ILE A 23 -11.81 -12.67 8.47
N ALA A 24 -11.87 -11.97 9.61
CA ALA A 24 -12.43 -12.56 10.82
C ALA A 24 -13.97 -12.57 10.79
N GLN A 25 -14.62 -11.46 10.39
CA GLN A 25 -16.07 -11.34 10.46
C GLN A 25 -16.78 -11.81 9.17
N LYS A 26 -16.41 -11.29 7.98
CA LYS A 26 -17.11 -11.61 6.72
C LYS A 26 -16.80 -13.01 6.20
N LEU A 27 -15.54 -13.43 6.28
CA LEU A 27 -15.08 -14.74 5.81
C LEU A 27 -15.04 -15.81 6.91
N ASP A 28 -15.51 -15.47 8.11
CA ASP A 28 -15.66 -16.36 9.27
C ASP A 28 -14.40 -17.22 9.53
N ARG A 29 -13.25 -16.54 9.63
CA ARG A 29 -11.98 -17.20 9.98
C ARG A 29 -11.62 -16.97 11.43
N MET A 30 -11.26 -18.05 12.12
CA MET A 30 -10.80 -18.01 13.51
C MET A 30 -9.34 -17.53 13.60
N VAL A 31 -9.13 -16.24 13.33
CA VAL A 31 -7.82 -15.58 13.35
C VAL A 31 -7.74 -14.52 14.44
N GLN A 32 -6.53 -14.27 14.93
CA GLN A 32 -6.21 -13.10 15.74
C GLN A 32 -5.36 -12.15 14.89
N ILE A 33 -5.86 -10.94 14.68
CA ILE A 33 -5.11 -9.90 13.98
C ILE A 33 -4.18 -9.23 14.98
N ILE A 34 -2.89 -9.17 14.63
CA ILE A 34 -1.85 -8.69 15.51
C ILE A 34 -1.11 -7.53 14.84
N PRO A 35 -1.16 -6.32 15.41
CA PRO A 35 -0.39 -5.18 14.92
C PRO A 35 1.10 -5.38 15.25
N ALA A 36 1.97 -5.25 14.25
CA ALA A 36 3.42 -5.18 14.47
C ALA A 36 3.87 -3.76 14.84
N GLY A 37 3.08 -2.74 14.51
CA GLY A 37 3.28 -1.36 14.90
C GLY A 37 4.48 -0.71 14.21
N GLY A 38 4.24 -0.09 13.06
CA GLY A 38 5.00 1.09 12.62
C GLY A 38 5.18 1.21 11.12
N GLU A 39 5.42 2.46 10.69
CA GLU A 39 5.84 2.93 9.36
C GLU A 39 7.17 2.32 8.86
N ARG A 40 7.73 1.35 9.58
CA ARG A 40 9.00 0.68 9.26
C ARG A 40 8.70 -0.74 8.79
N SER A 41 8.31 -0.82 7.53
CA SER A 41 8.20 -2.03 6.69
C SER A 41 9.17 -3.16 7.04
N LEU A 42 8.71 -4.40 6.88
CA LEU A 42 9.41 -5.70 6.93
C LEU A 42 10.21 -6.05 8.21
N GLY A 43 10.99 -5.12 8.75
CA GLY A 43 11.83 -5.30 9.92
C GLY A 43 11.04 -5.37 11.22
N SER A 44 9.91 -4.68 11.32
CA SER A 44 9.05 -4.68 12.52
C SER A 44 8.39 -6.04 12.72
N VAL A 45 7.73 -6.60 11.70
CA VAL A 45 7.03 -7.89 11.75
C VAL A 45 7.98 -9.06 11.97
N ALA A 46 9.10 -9.11 11.23
CA ALA A 46 10.11 -10.16 11.41
C ALA A 46 10.82 -10.07 12.78
N SER A 47 11.19 -8.87 13.23
CA SER A 47 11.77 -8.68 14.58
C SER A 47 10.76 -8.97 15.67
N TRP A 48 9.48 -8.67 15.46
CA TRP A 48 8.39 -8.96 16.39
C TRP A 48 8.16 -10.47 16.54
N LEU A 49 8.14 -11.21 15.43
CA LEU A 49 8.06 -12.68 15.43
C LEU A 49 9.31 -13.32 16.07
N GLU A 50 10.50 -12.77 15.83
CA GLU A 50 11.74 -13.21 16.47
C GLU A 50 11.76 -12.91 17.98
N GLU A 51 11.33 -11.73 18.41
CA GLU A 51 11.33 -11.32 19.82
C GLU A 51 10.28 -12.08 20.64
N ARG A 52 9.06 -12.25 20.11
CA ARG A 52 7.98 -12.99 20.81
C ARG A 52 8.12 -14.51 20.77
N SER A 53 8.95 -15.04 19.87
CA SER A 53 9.37 -16.44 19.95
C SER A 53 10.40 -16.72 21.05
N ARG A 54 10.99 -15.67 21.64
CA ARG A 54 12.02 -15.77 22.70
C ARG A 54 11.52 -15.39 24.09
N LYS A 55 10.36 -14.75 24.23
CA LYS A 55 9.80 -14.30 25.52
C LYS A 55 8.36 -14.79 25.71
N PRO A 56 7.99 -15.32 26.90
CA PRO A 56 6.59 -15.53 27.28
C PRO A 56 5.83 -14.19 27.33
N PHE A 57 4.52 -14.22 27.13
CA PHE A 57 3.66 -13.06 27.39
C PHE A 57 3.70 -12.68 28.88
N SER A 58 3.37 -11.42 29.20
CA SER A 58 3.32 -10.91 30.59
C SER A 58 2.26 -11.61 31.46
N ASP A 59 1.33 -12.33 30.85
CA ASP A 59 0.29 -13.14 31.51
C ASP A 59 0.70 -14.62 31.72
N GLY A 60 1.91 -15.00 31.34
CA GLY A 60 2.42 -16.37 31.50
C GLY A 60 2.00 -17.35 30.42
N THR A 61 1.34 -16.91 29.34
CA THR A 61 1.03 -17.78 28.19
C THR A 61 2.28 -18.03 27.33
N LEU A 62 2.38 -19.27 26.83
CA LEU A 62 3.48 -19.72 25.96
C LEU A 62 3.53 -18.88 24.68
N SER A 63 4.76 -18.58 24.25
CA SER A 63 5.16 -17.99 22.98
C SER A 63 4.20 -18.29 21.82
N LEU A 64 3.97 -17.31 20.94
CA LEU A 64 3.23 -17.52 19.69
C LEU A 64 3.76 -18.77 18.98
N PRO A 65 2.91 -19.78 18.72
CA PRO A 65 3.33 -20.95 17.96
C PRO A 65 3.75 -20.49 16.58
N ARG A 66 5.06 -20.49 16.29
CA ARG A 66 5.60 -20.07 14.98
C ARG A 66 4.98 -20.86 13.82
N ASP A 67 4.44 -22.04 14.07
CA ASP A 67 3.66 -22.85 13.14
C ASP A 67 2.33 -22.22 12.69
N ARG A 68 1.84 -21.18 13.38
CA ARG A 68 0.48 -20.62 13.20
C ARG A 68 0.42 -19.11 12.98
N ALA A 69 1.57 -18.46 12.76
CA ALA A 69 1.65 -17.03 12.49
C ALA A 69 1.95 -16.78 11.02
N TYR A 70 1.15 -15.92 10.39
CA TYR A 70 1.30 -15.46 9.01
C TYR A 70 1.50 -13.94 9.03
N THR A 71 2.41 -13.43 8.21
CA THR A 71 2.61 -11.99 7.99
C THR A 71 1.76 -11.54 6.82
N VAL A 72 1.23 -10.32 6.91
CA VAL A 72 0.48 -9.64 5.86
C VAL A 72 1.16 -8.30 5.64
N GLU A 73 1.48 -8.02 4.38
CA GLU A 73 2.36 -6.91 4.02
C GLU A 73 1.84 -6.21 2.77
N ASP A 74 2.10 -4.91 2.72
CA ASP A 74 1.90 -4.10 1.52
C ASP A 74 2.83 -4.54 0.40
N ARG A 75 2.50 -4.19 -0.83
CA ARG A 75 3.32 -4.53 -2.00
C ARG A 75 4.53 -3.63 -2.11
N ASP A 76 4.44 -2.38 -1.68
CA ASP A 76 5.57 -1.44 -1.63
C ASP A 76 6.39 -1.42 -2.93
N PHE A 77 5.74 -1.15 -4.06
CA PHE A 77 6.39 -1.08 -5.39
C PHE A 77 7.04 -2.39 -5.90
N ARG A 78 6.95 -3.52 -5.16
CA ARG A 78 7.31 -4.85 -5.69
C ARG A 78 6.44 -5.16 -6.92
N SER A 79 7.00 -5.84 -7.90
CA SER A 79 6.23 -6.18 -9.10
C SER A 79 5.14 -7.22 -8.77
N LEU A 80 4.02 -7.17 -9.49
CA LEU A 80 2.96 -8.18 -9.37
C LEU A 80 3.51 -9.60 -9.58
N GLU A 81 4.41 -9.78 -10.55
CA GLU A 81 5.05 -11.07 -10.82
C GLU A 81 5.88 -11.55 -9.61
N GLU A 82 6.60 -10.65 -8.93
CA GLU A 82 7.34 -10.99 -7.72
C GLU A 82 6.39 -11.45 -6.62
N VAL A 83 5.31 -10.69 -6.37
CA VAL A 83 4.29 -11.00 -5.36
C VAL A 83 3.63 -12.35 -5.64
N GLU A 84 3.09 -12.55 -6.84
CA GLU A 84 2.40 -13.78 -7.22
C GLU A 84 3.32 -15.00 -7.12
N ARG A 85 4.61 -14.86 -7.44
CA ARG A 85 5.60 -15.93 -7.27
C ARG A 85 5.82 -16.29 -5.81
N THR A 86 5.70 -15.35 -4.87
CA THR A 86 5.80 -15.65 -3.44
C THR A 86 4.62 -16.48 -2.93
N TRP A 87 3.41 -16.27 -3.48
CA TRP A 87 2.21 -17.01 -3.09
C TRP A 87 2.23 -18.47 -3.52
N GLN A 88 2.96 -18.80 -4.60
CA GLN A 88 3.08 -20.16 -5.12
C GLN A 88 4.06 -21.05 -4.32
N GLN A 89 4.71 -20.52 -3.28
CA GLN A 89 5.73 -21.25 -2.52
C GLN A 89 5.09 -22.15 -1.43
N PRO A 90 5.44 -23.45 -1.38
CA PRO A 90 4.95 -24.34 -0.33
C PRO A 90 5.40 -23.88 1.07
N ASN A 91 4.48 -23.87 2.04
CA ASN A 91 4.71 -23.47 3.44
C ASN A 91 5.01 -21.97 3.64
N GLN A 92 4.65 -21.11 2.69
CA GLN A 92 4.79 -19.67 2.83
C GLN A 92 3.89 -19.14 3.99
N LYS A 93 4.50 -18.40 4.91
CA LYS A 93 3.83 -17.72 6.03
C LYS A 93 3.78 -16.22 5.88
N ARG A 94 3.98 -15.74 4.66
CA ARG A 94 4.05 -14.33 4.32
C ARG A 94 3.13 -14.09 3.13
N TRP A 95 2.16 -13.23 3.35
CA TRP A 95 1.23 -12.73 2.37
C TRP A 95 1.60 -11.29 2.03
N VAL A 96 1.64 -10.99 0.75
CA VAL A 96 1.92 -9.65 0.22
C VAL A 96 0.75 -9.29 -0.68
N TRP A 97 0.11 -8.14 -0.49
CA TRP A 97 -1.02 -7.71 -1.31
C TRP A 97 -0.63 -7.54 -2.79
N ARG A 98 -1.59 -7.70 -3.72
CA ARG A 98 -1.38 -7.23 -5.11
C ARG A 98 -1.57 -5.75 -5.26
N HIS A 99 -2.43 -5.15 -4.46
CA HIS A 99 -2.55 -3.71 -4.37
C HIS A 99 -1.31 -3.15 -3.66
N HIS A 100 -0.98 -1.90 -3.97
CA HIS A 100 0.17 -1.22 -3.39
C HIS A 100 0.15 -1.27 -1.86
N GLU A 101 -1.00 -0.88 -1.31
CA GLU A 101 -1.33 -0.83 0.12
C GLU A 101 -2.76 -1.34 0.35
N ILE A 102 -3.09 -1.65 1.61
CA ILE A 102 -4.45 -2.09 1.95
C ILE A 102 -5.50 -0.98 1.75
N GLU A 103 -5.11 0.29 1.89
CA GLU A 103 -5.91 1.50 1.62
C GLU A 103 -6.54 1.45 0.23
N ASN A 104 -5.82 0.92 -0.77
CA ASN A 104 -6.30 0.88 -2.13
C ASN A 104 -7.58 0.05 -2.29
N TYR A 105 -7.80 -0.98 -1.47
CA TYR A 105 -9.05 -1.75 -1.50
C TYR A 105 -10.25 -0.89 -1.11
N LEU A 106 -10.07 0.06 -0.20
CA LEU A 106 -11.12 0.99 0.22
C LEU A 106 -11.40 2.08 -0.82
N LEU A 107 -10.48 2.27 -1.76
CA LEU A 107 -10.61 3.22 -2.87
C LEU A 107 -11.30 2.61 -4.10
N ASP A 108 -11.87 1.41 -4.00
CA ASP A 108 -12.76 0.90 -5.04
C ASP A 108 -13.91 1.89 -5.30
N PRO A 109 -14.18 2.29 -6.55
CA PRO A 109 -15.18 3.31 -6.84
C PRO A 109 -16.59 3.00 -6.31
N ARG A 110 -16.93 1.70 -6.18
CA ARG A 110 -18.21 1.26 -5.62
C ARG A 110 -18.30 1.54 -4.12
N LEU A 111 -17.21 1.32 -3.38
CA LEU A 111 -17.14 1.58 -1.95
C LEU A 111 -17.19 3.08 -1.66
N VAL A 112 -16.38 3.87 -2.38
CA VAL A 112 -16.35 5.33 -2.22
C VAL A 112 -17.70 5.96 -2.59
N ALA A 113 -18.34 5.51 -3.67
CA ALA A 113 -19.69 5.97 -4.03
C ALA A 113 -20.73 5.63 -2.95
N ASP A 114 -20.64 4.44 -2.34
CA ASP A 114 -21.54 4.05 -1.26
C ASP A 114 -21.32 4.87 0.01
N ALA A 115 -20.07 5.12 0.40
CA ALA A 115 -19.72 6.01 1.50
C ALA A 115 -20.27 7.44 1.27
N PHE A 116 -20.13 7.99 0.07
CA PHE A 116 -20.69 9.30 -0.27
C PHE A 116 -22.22 9.33 -0.22
N ARG A 117 -22.89 8.26 -0.66
CA ARG A 117 -24.35 8.13 -0.51
C ARG A 117 -24.77 8.06 0.95
N ALA A 118 -24.00 7.38 1.80
CA ALA A 118 -24.27 7.31 3.24
C ALA A 118 -24.16 8.70 3.89
N LEU A 119 -23.10 9.46 3.58
CA LEU A 119 -22.93 10.85 4.05
C LEU A 119 -24.11 11.76 3.64
N LYS A 120 -24.58 11.62 2.40
CA LYS A 120 -25.77 12.35 1.89
C LYS A 120 -27.04 11.96 2.64
N ALA A 121 -27.26 10.66 2.83
CA ALA A 121 -28.43 10.14 3.54
C ALA A 121 -28.46 10.56 5.02
N ALA A 122 -27.28 10.69 5.64
CA ALA A 122 -27.11 11.23 6.98
C ALA A 122 -27.24 12.77 7.05
N HIS A 123 -27.48 13.44 5.91
CA HIS A 123 -27.55 14.89 5.80
C HIS A 123 -26.31 15.60 6.34
N VAL A 124 -25.14 15.00 6.15
CA VAL A 124 -23.86 15.65 6.48
C VAL A 124 -23.74 16.91 5.63
N ARG A 125 -23.43 18.03 6.29
CA ARG A 125 -23.39 19.35 5.64
C ARG A 125 -22.48 19.32 4.41
N GLY A 126 -23.07 19.65 3.26
CA GLY A 126 -22.43 19.77 1.95
C GLY A 126 -22.04 18.45 1.29
N ALA A 127 -22.46 17.29 1.83
CA ALA A 127 -22.31 16.00 1.18
C ALA A 127 -23.09 15.91 -0.15
N ASP A 128 -24.11 16.75 -0.36
CA ASP A 128 -24.90 16.80 -1.60
C ASP A 128 -24.05 17.05 -2.86
N ALA A 129 -22.91 17.73 -2.71
CA ALA A 129 -21.99 18.04 -3.80
C ALA A 129 -21.08 16.86 -4.21
N LEU A 130 -20.96 15.82 -3.38
CA LEU A 130 -20.12 14.66 -3.68
C LEU A 130 -20.72 13.83 -4.83
N PRO A 131 -19.93 13.10 -5.64
CA PRO A 131 -20.47 12.18 -6.64
C PRO A 131 -21.29 11.06 -5.99
N GLY A 132 -22.35 10.58 -6.66
CA GLY A 132 -23.28 9.58 -6.11
C GLY A 132 -23.20 8.19 -6.71
N ASP A 133 -22.48 8.04 -7.82
CA ASP A 133 -22.33 6.78 -8.56
C ASP A 133 -20.84 6.45 -8.78
N SER A 134 -20.57 5.16 -9.02
CA SER A 134 -19.21 4.63 -9.13
C SER A 134 -18.45 5.14 -10.35
N ASP A 135 -19.14 5.52 -11.43
CA ASP A 135 -18.48 6.00 -12.65
C ASP A 135 -17.94 7.41 -12.45
N ALA A 136 -18.74 8.29 -11.82
CA ALA A 136 -18.30 9.64 -11.44
C ALA A 136 -17.17 9.60 -10.40
N VAL A 137 -17.24 8.68 -9.43
CA VAL A 137 -16.16 8.47 -8.47
C VAL A 137 -14.89 7.95 -9.13
N ARG A 138 -14.99 7.04 -10.09
CA ARG A 138 -13.82 6.56 -10.85
C ARG A 138 -13.13 7.72 -11.58
N CYS A 139 -13.90 8.60 -12.22
CA CYS A 139 -13.34 9.80 -12.87
C CYS A 139 -12.64 10.71 -11.85
N LEU A 140 -13.26 10.95 -10.68
CA LEU A 140 -12.66 11.70 -9.59
C LEU A 140 -11.32 11.09 -9.14
N LEU A 141 -11.27 9.78 -8.89
CA LEU A 141 -10.05 9.10 -8.46
C LEU A 141 -8.95 9.17 -9.53
N GLN A 142 -9.29 9.11 -10.82
CA GLN A 142 -8.34 9.33 -11.92
C GLN A 142 -7.80 10.76 -11.94
N GLU A 143 -8.63 11.76 -11.65
CA GLU A 143 -8.20 13.16 -11.55
C GLU A 143 -7.25 13.37 -10.37
N LEU A 144 -7.55 12.76 -9.21
CA LEU A 144 -6.71 12.82 -8.01
C LEU A 144 -5.39 12.07 -8.17
N ALA A 145 -5.39 10.96 -8.91
CA ALA A 145 -4.20 10.15 -9.20
C ALA A 145 -3.25 10.81 -10.19
N ARG A 146 -3.77 11.58 -11.15
CA ARG A 146 -2.98 12.20 -12.23
C ARG A 146 -1.75 13.00 -11.76
N PRO A 147 -1.84 13.90 -10.76
CA PRO A 147 -0.67 14.66 -10.28
C PRO A 147 0.37 13.80 -9.57
N MET A 148 0.04 12.55 -9.18
CA MET A 148 0.95 11.62 -8.48
C MET A 148 1.80 10.77 -9.44
N LEU A 149 1.50 10.77 -10.74
CA LEU A 149 2.12 9.83 -11.68
C LEU A 149 3.64 10.02 -11.79
N GLU A 150 4.12 11.27 -11.85
CA GLU A 150 5.57 11.53 -11.90
C GLU A 150 6.29 11.06 -10.64
N ASP A 151 5.65 11.23 -9.48
CA ASP A 151 6.18 10.77 -8.20
C ASP A 151 6.25 9.25 -8.14
N HIS A 152 5.19 8.59 -8.61
CA HIS A 152 5.13 7.15 -8.71
C HIS A 152 6.18 6.55 -9.65
N ALA A 153 6.42 7.14 -10.84
CA ALA A 153 7.50 6.73 -11.73
C ALA A 153 8.86 6.82 -11.04
N GLY A 154 9.06 7.85 -10.23
CA GLY A 154 10.25 8.06 -9.42
C GLY A 154 10.48 6.93 -8.43
N TRP A 155 9.46 6.59 -7.65
CA TRP A 155 9.50 5.47 -6.71
C TRP A 155 9.75 4.13 -7.39
N LEU A 156 9.06 3.81 -8.49
CA LEU A 156 9.28 2.58 -9.24
C LEU A 156 10.73 2.48 -9.75
N THR A 157 11.28 3.59 -10.25
CA THR A 157 12.66 3.66 -10.74
C THR A 157 13.66 3.50 -9.60
N TYR A 158 13.41 4.14 -8.46
CA TYR A 158 14.20 3.99 -7.24
C TYR A 158 14.21 2.53 -6.77
N TRP A 159 13.05 1.89 -6.70
CA TRP A 159 12.95 0.49 -6.28
C TRP A 159 13.63 -0.46 -7.26
N ARG A 160 13.57 -0.19 -8.56
CA ARG A 160 14.37 -0.91 -9.55
C ARG A 160 15.87 -0.74 -9.28
N LEU A 161 16.34 0.47 -8.99
CA LEU A 161 17.74 0.75 -8.68
C LEU A 161 18.22 0.00 -7.42
N VAL A 162 17.40 -0.01 -6.36
CA VAL A 162 17.76 -0.59 -5.06
C VAL A 162 17.57 -2.11 -5.01
N SER A 163 16.52 -2.66 -5.61
CA SER A 163 16.28 -4.11 -5.70
C SER A 163 17.43 -4.84 -6.40
N HIS A 164 17.99 -4.26 -7.48
CA HIS A 164 19.19 -4.81 -8.14
C HIS A 164 20.40 -4.88 -7.22
N LYS A 165 20.43 -4.07 -6.14
CA LYS A 165 21.54 -4.02 -5.17
C LYS A 165 21.23 -4.72 -3.84
N ARG A 166 19.97 -5.06 -3.55
CA ARG A 166 19.58 -5.80 -2.32
C ARG A 166 20.21 -7.20 -2.23
N ASN A 167 20.56 -7.81 -3.35
CA ASN A 167 21.27 -9.10 -3.36
C ASN A 167 22.77 -8.99 -3.03
N THR A 168 23.32 -7.77 -2.92
CA THR A 168 24.76 -7.52 -2.70
C THR A 168 25.07 -6.58 -1.52
N VAL A 169 24.09 -5.85 -0.99
CA VAL A 169 24.27 -4.89 0.13
C VAL A 169 23.49 -5.35 1.35
N ASP A 170 24.12 -5.31 2.54
CA ASP A 170 23.46 -5.61 3.82
C ASP A 170 22.15 -4.80 3.94
N THR A 171 21.02 -5.50 3.94
CA THR A 171 19.65 -4.99 3.81
C THR A 171 19.17 -4.17 5.02
N ARG A 172 20.08 -3.76 5.90
CA ARG A 172 19.86 -2.79 6.98
C ARG A 172 19.85 -1.34 6.49
N LEU A 173 20.01 -1.10 5.19
CA LEU A 173 19.67 0.18 4.60
C LEU A 173 18.17 0.41 4.82
N LEU A 174 17.90 1.20 5.87
CA LEU A 174 16.61 1.83 6.17
C LEU A 174 15.95 2.23 4.85
N TRP A 175 14.67 1.93 4.70
CA TRP A 175 13.83 2.58 3.69
C TRP A 175 14.16 4.08 3.71
N PRO A 176 14.81 4.64 2.68
CA PRO A 176 14.97 6.07 2.66
C PRO A 176 13.58 6.61 2.33
N HIS A 177 13.08 7.47 3.21
CA HIS A 177 12.12 8.48 2.79
C HIS A 177 12.96 9.50 2.01
N PRO A 178 12.93 9.49 0.66
CA PRO A 178 13.73 10.41 -0.11
C PRO A 178 13.25 11.83 0.24
N PRO A 179 14.14 12.74 0.66
CA PRO A 179 13.75 14.07 1.13
C PRO A 179 13.46 14.99 -0.06
N LEU A 180 12.58 14.56 -0.96
CA LEU A 180 12.20 15.27 -2.17
C LEU A 180 11.30 16.45 -1.82
N GLN A 181 11.51 17.56 -2.52
CA GLN A 181 10.59 18.68 -2.47
C GLN A 181 9.52 18.52 -3.55
N PRO A 182 8.28 19.01 -3.32
CA PRO A 182 7.28 19.10 -4.37
C PRO A 182 7.73 20.00 -5.53
N ALA A 183 7.23 19.72 -6.74
CA ALA A 183 7.43 20.60 -7.88
C ALA A 183 6.66 21.94 -7.70
N PRO A 184 7.05 23.04 -8.37
CA PRO A 184 6.52 24.39 -8.12
C PRO A 184 4.99 24.55 -8.16
N ASP A 185 4.30 23.72 -8.94
CA ASP A 185 2.84 23.76 -9.13
C ASP A 185 2.15 22.43 -8.74
N SER A 186 2.82 21.61 -7.93
CA SER A 186 2.31 20.30 -7.49
C SER A 186 2.50 20.09 -5.99
N SER A 187 1.66 19.24 -5.39
CA SER A 187 1.91 18.72 -4.04
C SER A 187 2.90 17.56 -4.03
N TYR A 188 3.31 17.07 -5.19
CA TYR A 188 4.19 15.93 -5.37
C TYR A 188 5.50 16.33 -6.08
N PRO A 189 6.61 15.64 -5.82
CA PRO A 189 7.84 15.77 -6.60
C PRO A 189 7.61 15.47 -8.08
N GLY A 190 8.29 16.19 -8.96
CA GLY A 190 8.23 15.97 -10.40
C GLY A 190 9.47 15.24 -10.93
N ARG A 191 9.53 15.13 -12.26
CA ARG A 191 10.65 14.50 -12.97
C ARG A 191 12.02 15.05 -12.58
N THR A 192 12.16 16.37 -12.45
CA THR A 192 13.46 17.01 -12.15
C THR A 192 13.95 16.60 -10.77
N GLU A 193 13.09 16.73 -9.76
CA GLU A 193 13.41 16.40 -8.37
C GLU A 193 13.78 14.91 -8.22
N TRP A 194 13.06 14.03 -8.92
CA TRP A 194 13.34 12.60 -8.91
C TRP A 194 14.66 12.23 -9.59
N LEU A 195 14.95 12.78 -10.76
CA LEU A 195 16.20 12.46 -11.47
C LEU A 195 17.43 12.92 -10.69
N ASP A 196 17.40 14.12 -10.11
CA ASP A 196 18.47 14.65 -9.27
C ASP A 196 18.75 13.73 -8.06
N TYR A 197 17.69 13.24 -7.41
CA TYR A 197 17.80 12.30 -6.30
C TYR A 197 18.31 10.93 -6.75
N LEU A 198 17.74 10.35 -7.81
CA LEU A 198 18.13 9.02 -8.31
C LEU A 198 19.60 8.99 -8.75
N HIS A 199 20.10 10.07 -9.36
CA HIS A 199 21.52 10.20 -9.70
C HIS A 199 22.39 10.21 -8.46
N SER A 200 22.05 11.06 -7.48
CA SER A 200 22.77 11.17 -6.20
C SER A 200 22.77 9.84 -5.44
N GLU A 201 21.62 9.15 -5.42
CA GLU A 201 21.44 7.86 -4.77
C GLU A 201 22.21 6.74 -5.49
N CYS A 202 22.24 6.75 -6.83
CA CYS A 202 23.05 5.82 -7.59
C CYS A 202 24.55 5.98 -7.27
N VAL A 203 25.05 7.22 -7.16
CA VAL A 203 26.43 7.51 -6.74
C VAL A 203 26.68 6.98 -5.32
N ARG A 204 25.81 7.31 -4.35
CA ARG A 204 25.90 6.82 -2.97
C ARG A 204 25.96 5.29 -2.91
N LEU A 205 25.06 4.62 -3.63
CA LEU A 205 25.00 3.16 -3.67
C LEU A 205 26.23 2.56 -4.38
N LYS A 206 26.77 3.19 -5.43
CA LYS A 206 28.01 2.75 -6.08
C LYS A 206 29.19 2.83 -5.11
N ASP A 207 29.31 3.91 -4.35
CA ASP A 207 30.39 4.08 -3.37
C ASP A 207 30.28 3.08 -2.22
N ALA A 208 29.06 2.78 -1.74
CA ALA A 208 28.81 1.71 -0.78
C ALA A 208 29.18 0.33 -1.36
N CYS A 209 28.82 0.04 -2.62
CA CYS A 209 29.11 -1.25 -3.27
C CYS A 209 30.59 -1.43 -3.65
N LYS A 210 31.33 -0.35 -3.97
CA LYS A 210 32.79 -0.43 -4.20
C LYS A 210 33.55 -0.96 -2.98
N GLN A 211 32.99 -0.81 -1.77
CA GLN A 211 33.51 -1.43 -0.56
C GLN A 211 33.21 -2.95 -0.47
N MET A 212 32.37 -3.50 -1.37
CA MET A 212 31.80 -4.86 -1.32
C MET A 212 31.84 -5.69 -2.63
N SER A 213 32.43 -5.19 -3.73
CA SER A 213 32.67 -5.82 -5.06
C SER A 213 31.83 -5.30 -6.25
N GLU A 214 32.44 -5.38 -7.44
CA GLU A 214 32.04 -4.78 -8.73
C GLU A 214 30.77 -5.40 -9.32
N VAL A 215 29.61 -4.86 -8.95
CA VAL A 215 28.39 -5.02 -9.76
C VAL A 215 27.68 -3.68 -9.74
N VAL A 216 27.61 -2.98 -10.88
CA VAL A 216 26.46 -2.19 -11.37
C VAL A 216 26.87 -1.25 -12.51
N THR A 217 26.24 -1.43 -13.68
CA THR A 217 26.27 -0.60 -14.89
C THR A 217 25.02 0.27 -15.02
N PHE A 218 24.64 1.01 -13.98
CA PHE A 218 23.65 2.10 -14.12
C PHE A 218 24.42 3.41 -14.23
N ASP A 219 24.63 3.92 -15.44
CA ASP A 219 25.05 5.30 -15.66
C ASP A 219 23.85 6.26 -15.59
N GLU A 220 24.11 7.57 -15.59
CA GLU A 220 23.05 8.60 -15.50
C GLU A 220 22.04 8.48 -16.64
N SER A 221 22.51 8.13 -17.85
CA SER A 221 21.66 7.93 -19.03
C SER A 221 20.70 6.76 -18.86
N ALA A 222 21.15 5.64 -18.30
CA ALA A 222 20.29 4.49 -18.01
C ALA A 222 19.21 4.80 -16.95
N ILE A 223 19.49 5.68 -15.97
CA ILE A 223 18.49 6.12 -14.98
C ILE A 223 17.41 6.98 -15.65
N VAL A 224 17.82 7.93 -16.49
CA VAL A 224 16.88 8.78 -17.24
C VAL A 224 16.01 7.93 -18.16
N GLU A 225 16.61 7.01 -18.92
CA GLU A 225 15.87 6.10 -19.80
C GLU A 225 14.89 5.21 -19.03
N ALA A 226 15.28 4.67 -17.88
CA ALA A 226 14.40 3.86 -17.04
C ALA A 226 13.23 4.66 -16.46
N TYR A 227 13.49 5.89 -16.00
CA TYR A 227 12.45 6.79 -15.49
C TYR A 227 11.46 7.17 -16.61
N ASP A 228 11.98 7.65 -17.75
CA ASP A 228 11.15 8.10 -18.86
C ASP A 228 10.32 6.96 -19.46
N HIS A 229 10.89 5.75 -19.52
CA HIS A 229 10.18 4.55 -19.92
C HIS A 229 9.02 4.25 -18.96
N THR A 230 9.28 4.20 -17.65
CA THR A 230 8.25 3.96 -16.62
C THR A 230 7.15 5.01 -16.68
N LEU A 231 7.54 6.30 -16.75
CA LEU A 231 6.61 7.41 -16.84
C LEU A 231 5.73 7.27 -18.09
N SER A 232 6.28 6.90 -19.24
CA SER A 232 5.52 6.70 -20.48
C SER A 232 4.46 5.60 -20.36
N GLU A 233 4.74 4.53 -19.62
CA GLU A 233 3.80 3.43 -19.40
C GLU A 233 2.64 3.85 -18.49
N ILE A 234 2.92 4.55 -17.38
CA ILE A 234 1.89 4.94 -16.40
C ILE A 234 1.13 6.20 -16.79
N THR A 235 1.67 7.03 -17.68
CA THR A 235 0.96 8.18 -18.27
C THR A 235 0.17 7.82 -19.52
N HIS A 236 0.32 6.59 -20.03
CA HIS A 236 -0.50 6.09 -21.12
C HIS A 236 -1.98 6.18 -20.74
N PRO A 237 -2.88 6.66 -21.62
CA PRO A 237 -4.30 6.84 -21.29
C PRO A 237 -4.97 5.58 -20.71
N ASP A 238 -4.53 4.41 -21.16
CA ASP A 238 -5.05 3.12 -20.68
C ASP A 238 -4.72 2.83 -19.22
N PHE A 239 -3.64 3.38 -18.65
CA PHE A 239 -3.26 3.14 -17.25
C PHE A 239 -4.33 3.65 -16.29
N LEU A 240 -4.74 4.92 -16.44
CA LEU A 240 -5.82 5.50 -15.65
C LEU A 240 -7.18 4.88 -16.03
N ALA A 241 -7.44 4.68 -17.32
CA ALA A 241 -8.73 4.17 -17.80
C ALA A 241 -9.02 2.73 -17.34
N SER A 242 -7.98 1.89 -17.22
CA SER A 242 -8.10 0.50 -16.74
C SER A 242 -8.29 0.38 -15.23
N GLY A 243 -8.11 1.47 -14.47
CA GLY A 243 -8.14 1.42 -13.00
C GLY A 243 -6.86 0.89 -12.36
N ARG A 244 -5.82 0.56 -13.15
CA ARG A 244 -4.54 0.05 -12.65
C ARG A 244 -3.86 0.97 -11.65
N PHE A 245 -4.12 2.27 -11.71
CA PHE A 245 -3.62 3.22 -10.71
C PHE A 245 -4.06 2.87 -9.28
N LEU A 246 -5.21 2.23 -9.08
CA LEU A 246 -5.64 1.74 -7.77
C LEU A 246 -4.84 0.52 -7.32
N LEU A 247 -4.26 -0.25 -8.23
CA LEU A 247 -3.35 -1.34 -7.88
C LEU A 247 -1.95 -0.82 -7.59
N ASP A 248 -1.52 0.22 -8.32
CA ASP A 248 -0.10 0.55 -8.44
C ASP A 248 0.34 1.76 -7.60
N LEU A 249 -0.51 2.79 -7.43
CA LEU A 249 -0.21 3.99 -6.65
C LEU A 249 -0.37 3.77 -5.14
N GLY A 250 0.37 4.56 -4.35
CA GLY A 250 0.20 4.69 -2.91
C GLY A 250 -1.25 4.99 -2.54
N GLY A 251 -1.84 4.08 -1.77
CA GLY A 251 -3.23 4.18 -1.34
C GLY A 251 -3.41 5.26 -0.29
N HIS A 252 -2.43 5.42 0.59
CA HIS A 252 -2.41 6.46 1.61
C HIS A 252 -2.44 7.87 1.03
N GLU A 253 -1.60 8.17 0.02
CA GLU A 253 -1.59 9.47 -0.64
C GLU A 253 -2.88 9.73 -1.42
N LEU A 254 -3.42 8.70 -2.08
CA LEU A 254 -4.69 8.82 -2.82
C LEU A 254 -5.88 9.01 -1.87
N MET A 255 -5.89 8.33 -0.72
CA MET A 255 -6.87 8.53 0.35
C MET A 255 -6.79 9.96 0.92
N SER A 256 -5.57 10.45 1.15
CA SER A 256 -5.33 11.83 1.60
C SER A 256 -5.84 12.86 0.59
N ALA A 257 -5.59 12.65 -0.71
CA ALA A 257 -6.11 13.50 -1.78
C ALA A 257 -7.65 13.47 -1.85
N LEU A 258 -8.27 12.29 -1.69
CA LEU A 258 -9.72 12.13 -1.61
C LEU A 258 -10.30 12.89 -0.42
N CYS A 259 -9.67 12.77 0.76
CA CYS A 259 -10.08 13.51 1.96
C CYS A 259 -9.98 15.03 1.74
N ALA A 260 -8.91 15.52 1.13
CA ALA A 260 -8.75 16.92 0.78
C ALA A 260 -9.83 17.40 -0.19
N TYR A 261 -10.15 16.60 -1.22
CA TYR A 261 -11.24 16.87 -2.15
C TYR A 261 -12.59 16.96 -1.43
N VAL A 262 -12.94 15.99 -0.58
CA VAL A 262 -14.22 15.98 0.13
C VAL A 262 -14.39 17.23 1.01
N ASN A 263 -13.30 17.65 1.67
CA ASN A 263 -13.26 18.88 2.44
C ASN A 263 -13.49 20.14 1.58
N GLN A 264 -12.89 20.19 0.39
CA GLN A 264 -13.05 21.31 -0.55
C GLN A 264 -14.42 21.32 -1.25
N ALA A 265 -14.98 20.14 -1.54
CA ALA A 265 -16.22 19.96 -2.30
C ALA A 265 -17.46 20.28 -1.48
N GLY A 266 -17.37 20.32 -0.15
CA GLY A 266 -18.46 20.84 0.68
C GLY A 266 -18.64 20.20 2.05
N VAL A 267 -17.88 19.17 2.41
CA VAL A 267 -17.93 18.55 3.76
C VAL A 267 -16.74 19.04 4.59
N PRO A 268 -16.78 20.29 5.11
CA PRO A 268 -15.64 20.86 5.81
C PRO A 268 -15.37 20.11 7.10
N HIS A 269 -14.09 19.91 7.38
CA HIS A 269 -13.57 19.26 8.58
C HIS A 269 -13.84 17.75 8.68
N LEU A 270 -14.15 17.07 7.56
CA LEU A 270 -14.09 15.61 7.55
C LEU A 270 -12.64 15.19 7.78
N SER A 271 -12.36 14.48 8.88
CA SER A 271 -11.01 13.99 9.14
C SER A 271 -10.71 12.76 8.29
N HIS A 272 -9.42 12.43 8.17
CA HIS A 272 -8.98 11.20 7.50
C HIS A 272 -9.62 9.95 8.13
N SER A 273 -9.69 9.91 9.46
CA SER A 273 -10.29 8.81 10.21
C SER A 273 -11.81 8.70 10.02
N ASP A 274 -12.51 9.83 9.85
CA ASP A 274 -13.94 9.83 9.53
C ASP A 274 -14.16 9.24 8.12
N LEU A 275 -13.34 9.63 7.14
CA LEU A 275 -13.41 9.07 5.79
C LEU A 275 -13.13 7.56 5.78
N GLU A 276 -12.05 7.11 6.42
CA GLU A 276 -11.74 5.68 6.59
C GLU A 276 -12.92 4.92 7.20
N THR A 277 -13.57 5.50 8.21
CA THR A 277 -14.71 4.88 8.88
C THR A 277 -15.91 4.74 7.94
N GLU A 278 -16.21 5.75 7.14
CA GLU A 278 -17.28 5.65 6.14
C GLU A 278 -16.96 4.64 5.04
N LEU A 279 -15.70 4.52 4.62
CA LEU A 279 -15.26 3.53 3.64
C LEU A 279 -15.29 2.11 4.21
N LEU A 280 -14.89 1.92 5.47
CA LEU A 280 -15.04 0.63 6.17
C LEU A 280 -16.51 0.25 6.34
N ASN A 281 -17.39 1.20 6.65
CA ASN A 281 -18.82 0.94 6.71
C ASN A 281 -19.38 0.57 5.33
N ALA A 282 -18.88 1.18 4.25
CA ALA A 282 -19.22 0.77 2.89
C ALA A 282 -18.71 -0.63 2.57
N LEU A 283 -17.47 -0.95 2.96
CA LEU A 283 -16.90 -2.30 2.81
C LEU A 283 -17.74 -3.34 3.55
N ASP A 284 -18.16 -3.06 4.80
CA ASP A 284 -19.04 -3.94 5.57
C ASP A 284 -20.37 -4.19 4.84
N ARG A 285 -20.96 -3.16 4.24
CA ARG A 285 -22.23 -3.31 3.51
C ARG A 285 -22.11 -4.08 2.20
N LEU A 286 -21.01 -3.90 1.48
CA LEU A 286 -20.87 -4.32 0.08
C LEU A 286 -20.01 -5.55 -0.13
N TYR A 287 -19.11 -5.87 0.80
CA TYR A 287 -18.21 -7.00 0.64
C TYR A 287 -18.98 -8.32 0.77
N ASP A 288 -18.90 -9.09 -0.31
CA ASP A 288 -19.16 -10.52 -0.36
C ASP A 288 -17.96 -11.20 -1.07
N PRO A 289 -17.69 -12.50 -0.83
CA PRO A 289 -16.59 -13.19 -1.50
C PRO A 289 -16.66 -13.04 -3.03
N GLY A 290 -15.58 -12.56 -3.65
CA GLY A 290 -15.52 -12.22 -5.07
C GLY A 290 -15.87 -10.77 -5.40
N PHE A 291 -16.11 -9.91 -4.40
CA PHE A 291 -16.36 -8.48 -4.62
C PHE A 291 -15.18 -7.79 -5.34
N PHE A 292 -13.95 -8.12 -4.93
CA PHE A 292 -12.72 -7.70 -5.61
C PHE A 292 -12.36 -8.73 -6.68
N GLU A 293 -11.96 -8.25 -7.86
CA GLU A 293 -11.52 -9.13 -8.94
C GLU A 293 -10.05 -8.85 -9.29
N PRO A 294 -9.11 -9.74 -8.92
CA PRO A 294 -9.32 -10.97 -8.14
C PRO A 294 -9.41 -10.67 -6.62
N ASP A 295 -9.93 -11.61 -5.82
CA ASP A 295 -10.21 -11.38 -4.38
C ASP A 295 -9.07 -11.86 -3.49
N ASP A 296 -8.21 -10.93 -3.08
CA ASP A 296 -7.06 -11.23 -2.22
C ASP A 296 -7.45 -11.61 -0.81
N PHE A 297 -8.58 -11.12 -0.30
CA PHE A 297 -9.04 -11.49 1.03
C PHE A 297 -9.56 -12.92 1.05
N ALA A 298 -10.33 -13.31 0.02
CA ALA A 298 -10.79 -14.69 -0.13
C ALA A 298 -9.60 -15.66 -0.28
N HIS A 299 -8.62 -15.33 -1.13
CA HIS A 299 -7.41 -16.14 -1.29
C HIS A 299 -6.59 -16.25 0.01
N LEU A 300 -6.40 -15.14 0.73
CA LEU A 300 -5.75 -15.18 2.03
C LEU A 300 -6.52 -16.09 3.00
N ALA A 301 -7.86 -15.97 3.05
CA ALA A 301 -8.70 -16.79 3.91
C ALA A 301 -8.66 -18.29 3.58
N GLU A 302 -8.41 -18.68 2.33
CA GLU A 302 -8.18 -20.08 1.93
C GLU A 302 -6.86 -20.64 2.47
N MET A 303 -5.86 -19.79 2.69
CA MET A 303 -4.58 -20.20 3.28
C MET A 303 -4.65 -20.39 4.80
N LEU A 304 -5.69 -19.88 5.45
CA LEU A 304 -5.85 -19.85 6.92
C LEU A 304 -6.73 -21.02 7.44
N VAL A 305 -6.60 -22.21 6.86
CA VAL A 305 -7.36 -23.42 7.22
C VAL A 305 -6.65 -24.26 8.29
#